data_AF-A0A955BNE0-F1
#
_entry.id   AF-A0A955BNE0-F1
#
_cell.length_a   1.000
_cell.length_b   1.000
_cell.length_c   1.000
_cell.angle_alpha   90.00
_cell.angle_beta   90.00
_cell.angle_gamma   90.00
#
_symmetry.space_group_name_H-M   'P 1'
#
loop_
_entity.id
_entity.type
_entity.pdbx_description
1 polymer ?
#
loop_
_entity_poly.entity_id
_entity_poly.type
_entity_poly.pdbx_seq_one_letter_code
_entity_poly.pdbx_strand_id
1 'polypeptide(L)'
;MQVVDLDELKRSGMLWQGQHGLPAPGRVLPSGWAVLDELLGGGWPRAALVEVLSEAHQGLPLLLPLLVRLSTRPRWLAWVAPPYVPYAPALAARGVQVERLLLVREVSGGQSLWAAE
;
A
#
# COMPACT_ATOMS: atom_id res chain seq x y z
N MET A 1 -26.75 -25.90 -13.33
CA MET A 1 -25.99 -24.70 -13.71
C MET A 1 -26.54 -23.54 -12.92
N GLN A 2 -25.85 -23.06 -11.88
CA GLN A 2 -26.31 -21.93 -11.08
C GLN A 2 -26.10 -20.64 -11.89
N VAL A 3 -27.19 -19.90 -12.12
CA VAL A 3 -27.12 -18.55 -12.68
C VAL A 3 -26.78 -17.61 -11.53
N VAL A 4 -25.63 -16.94 -11.61
CA VAL A 4 -25.21 -15.94 -10.62
C VAL A 4 -25.46 -14.55 -11.19
N ASP A 5 -26.04 -13.67 -10.38
CA ASP A 5 -26.34 -12.30 -10.76
C ASP A 5 -25.04 -11.50 -10.98
N LEU A 6 -24.92 -10.88 -12.16
CA LEU A 6 -23.73 -10.15 -12.55
C LEU A 6 -23.49 -8.93 -11.65
N ASP A 7 -24.53 -8.26 -11.19
CA ASP A 7 -24.44 -7.08 -10.34
C ASP A 7 -24.13 -7.44 -8.88
N GLU A 8 -24.47 -8.64 -8.44
CA GLU A 8 -23.98 -9.20 -7.17
C GLU A 8 -22.47 -9.49 -7.22
N LEU A 9 -21.97 -10.06 -8.32
CA LEU A 9 -20.53 -10.29 -8.53
C LEU A 9 -19.73 -8.96 -8.59
N LYS A 10 -20.31 -7.92 -9.21
CA LYS A 10 -19.74 -6.57 -9.24
C LYS A 10 -19.67 -5.94 -7.85
N ARG A 11 -20.74 -6.03 -7.05
CA ARG A 11 -20.83 -5.44 -5.70
C ARG A 11 -19.95 -6.15 -4.68
N SER A 12 -19.84 -7.47 -4.77
CA SER A 12 -18.98 -8.29 -3.91
C SER A 12 -17.48 -8.14 -4.23
N GLY A 13 -17.13 -7.53 -5.37
CA GLY A 13 -15.75 -7.38 -5.83
C GLY A 13 -15.14 -8.66 -6.41
N MET A 14 -15.97 -9.68 -6.67
CA MET A 14 -15.53 -10.94 -7.30
C MET A 14 -15.41 -10.84 -8.83
N LEU A 15 -15.91 -9.75 -9.44
CA LEU A 15 -15.77 -9.48 -10.86
C LEU A 15 -14.91 -8.24 -11.10
N TRP A 16 -13.79 -8.41 -11.81
CA TRP A 16 -12.96 -7.30 -12.30
C TRP A 16 -13.66 -6.57 -13.45
N GLN A 17 -13.83 -5.25 -13.34
CA GLN A 17 -14.64 -4.46 -14.28
C GLN A 17 -13.82 -3.62 -15.27
N GLY A 18 -12.49 -3.60 -15.19
CA GLY A 18 -11.60 -2.84 -16.08
C GLY A 18 -11.66 -1.32 -15.96
N GLN A 19 -12.78 -0.77 -15.52
CA GLN A 19 -13.03 0.65 -15.27
C GLN A 19 -13.41 0.84 -13.81
N HIS A 20 -12.44 1.23 -12.98
CA HIS A 20 -12.73 1.62 -11.62
C HIS A 20 -13.25 3.05 -11.60
N GLY A 21 -14.51 3.23 -11.20
CA GLY A 21 -14.92 4.49 -10.59
C GLY A 21 -14.12 4.73 -9.30
N LEU A 22 -14.09 5.98 -8.83
CA LEU A 22 -13.42 6.37 -7.60
C LEU A 22 -13.73 5.37 -6.46
N PRO A 23 -12.72 4.92 -5.69
CA PRO A 23 -12.95 3.97 -4.61
C PRO A 23 -14.02 4.49 -3.65
N ALA A 24 -14.93 3.62 -3.21
CA ALA A 24 -15.95 4.00 -2.24
C ALA A 24 -15.32 4.62 -0.98
N PRO A 25 -15.98 5.61 -0.33
CA PRO A 25 -15.51 6.19 0.93
C PRO A 25 -15.17 5.09 1.96
N GLY A 26 -14.01 5.20 2.62
CA GLY A 26 -13.49 4.18 3.55
C GLY A 26 -12.63 3.10 2.90
N ARG A 27 -12.54 3.05 1.57
CA ARG A 27 -11.57 2.20 0.82
C ARG A 27 -10.26 2.90 0.50
N VAL A 28 -10.04 4.14 0.94
CA VAL A 28 -8.79 4.88 0.74
C VAL A 28 -8.14 5.27 2.08
N LEU A 29 -6.85 5.52 2.03
CA LEU A 29 -6.01 5.97 3.13
C LEU A 29 -5.36 7.30 2.71
N PRO A 30 -5.48 8.38 3.50
CA PRO A 30 -4.90 9.67 3.11
C PRO A 30 -3.38 9.54 2.92
N SER A 31 -2.84 10.08 1.84
CA SER A 31 -1.40 10.10 1.59
C SER A 31 -0.66 11.03 2.55
N GLY A 32 -1.36 12.00 3.13
CA GLY A 32 -0.78 13.09 3.93
C GLY A 32 -0.42 14.32 3.08
N TRP A 33 -0.66 14.26 1.77
CA TRP A 33 -0.45 15.37 0.84
C TRP A 33 -1.79 15.67 0.15
N ALA A 34 -2.38 16.83 0.42
CA ALA A 34 -3.72 17.16 -0.09
C ALA A 34 -3.81 17.10 -1.62
N VAL A 35 -2.79 17.62 -2.33
CA VAL A 35 -2.72 17.57 -3.79
C VAL A 35 -2.67 16.14 -4.32
N LEU A 36 -1.92 15.26 -3.66
CA LEU A 36 -1.85 13.85 -4.07
C LEU A 36 -3.16 13.12 -3.78
N ASP A 37 -3.80 13.40 -2.65
CA ASP A 37 -5.10 12.83 -2.31
C ASP A 37 -6.16 13.21 -3.34
N GLU A 38 -6.16 14.45 -3.83
CA GLU A 38 -7.05 14.87 -4.93
C GLU A 38 -6.78 14.08 -6.23
N LEU A 39 -5.52 13.97 -6.64
CA LEU A 39 -5.12 13.25 -7.86
C LEU A 39 -5.40 11.74 -7.79
N LEU A 40 -5.32 11.15 -6.59
CA LEU A 40 -5.59 9.72 -6.38
C LEU A 40 -7.07 9.42 -6.10
N GLY A 41 -7.94 10.43 -6.07
CA GLY A 41 -9.36 10.21 -5.79
C GLY A 41 -9.68 9.94 -4.32
N GLY A 42 -8.96 10.59 -3.40
CA GLY A 42 -9.11 10.53 -1.95
C GLY A 42 -7.93 9.90 -1.20
N GLY A 43 -6.88 9.48 -1.91
CA GLY A 43 -5.65 8.92 -1.34
C GLY A 43 -5.34 7.49 -1.79
N TRP A 44 -4.50 6.79 -1.03
CA TRP A 44 -4.04 5.45 -1.36
C TRP A 44 -5.17 4.40 -1.23
N PRO A 45 -5.46 3.60 -2.26
CA PRO A 45 -6.48 2.56 -2.16
C PRO A 45 -6.06 1.46 -1.17
N ARG A 46 -7.05 0.91 -0.46
CA ARG A 46 -6.91 -0.23 0.46
C ARG A 46 -7.22 -1.53 -0.26
N ALA A 47 -6.58 -2.62 0.17
CA ALA A 47 -6.76 -3.94 -0.44
C ALA A 47 -6.57 -3.89 -1.97
N ALA A 48 -5.56 -3.13 -2.40
CA ALA A 48 -5.19 -2.92 -3.78
C ALA A 48 -3.67 -2.85 -3.87
N LEU A 49 -3.14 -3.16 -5.06
CA LEU A 49 -1.74 -2.95 -5.38
C LEU A 49 -1.54 -1.51 -5.86
N VAL A 50 -0.49 -0.87 -5.35
CA VAL A 50 -0.07 0.47 -5.77
C VAL A 50 1.37 0.38 -6.24
N GLU A 51 1.62 0.90 -7.44
CA GLU A 51 2.96 1.01 -8.01
C GLU A 51 3.37 2.48 -8.07
N VAL A 52 4.55 2.81 -7.56
CA VAL A 52 5.13 4.16 -7.60
C VAL A 52 6.37 4.12 -8.49
N LEU A 53 6.25 4.72 -9.68
CA LEU A 53 7.31 4.77 -10.67
C LEU A 53 8.03 6.13 -10.59
N SER A 54 9.34 6.10 -10.47
CA SER A 54 10.20 7.28 -10.51
C SER A 54 11.56 6.92 -11.11
N GLU A 55 12.23 7.88 -11.73
CA GLU A 55 13.54 7.67 -12.39
C GLU A 55 14.66 7.26 -11.41
N ALA A 56 14.48 7.53 -10.12
CA ALA A 56 15.36 7.12 -9.05
C ALA A 56 14.55 6.53 -7.88
N HIS A 57 15.20 5.93 -6.88
CA HIS A 57 14.56 5.35 -5.70
C HIS A 57 14.06 6.42 -4.69
N GLN A 58 13.29 7.40 -5.17
CA GLN A 58 12.83 8.58 -4.42
C GLN A 58 11.37 8.53 -3.99
N GLY A 59 10.67 7.40 -4.15
CA GLY A 59 9.26 7.28 -3.79
C GLY A 59 8.97 7.23 -2.29
N LEU A 60 9.95 6.85 -1.45
CA LEU A 60 9.73 6.62 -0.02
C LEU A 60 9.18 7.85 0.74
N PRO A 61 9.67 9.09 0.51
CA PRO A 61 9.08 10.29 1.11
C PRO A 61 7.58 10.48 0.87
N LEU A 62 7.04 10.05 -0.29
CA LEU A 62 5.60 10.13 -0.57
C LEU A 62 4.80 9.20 0.37
N LEU A 63 5.40 8.08 0.78
CA LEU A 63 4.79 7.08 1.63
C LEU A 63 4.97 7.37 3.12
N LEU A 64 5.91 8.24 3.52
CA LEU A 64 6.24 8.48 4.93
C LEU A 64 5.02 8.86 5.79
N PRO A 65 4.14 9.80 5.41
CA PRO A 65 3.00 10.14 6.26
C PRO A 65 2.03 8.96 6.45
N LEU A 66 1.85 8.15 5.41
CA LEU A 66 1.08 6.91 5.49
C LEU A 66 1.74 5.91 6.43
N LEU A 67 3.05 5.69 6.32
CA LEU A 67 3.82 4.76 7.14
C LEU A 67 3.77 5.14 8.63
N VAL A 68 3.98 6.41 8.95
CA VAL A 68 3.84 6.93 10.33
C VAL A 68 2.47 6.56 10.89
N ARG A 69 1.40 6.88 10.15
CA ARG A 69 0.03 6.60 10.61
C ARG A 69 -0.28 5.11 10.73
N LEU A 70 0.23 4.26 9.84
CA LEU A 70 -0.02 2.83 9.90
C LEU A 70 0.81 2.15 11.00
N SER A 71 2.02 2.64 11.25
CA SER A 71 2.93 2.10 12.28
C SER A 71 2.42 2.30 13.72
N THR A 72 1.42 3.15 13.96
CA THR A 72 0.81 3.30 15.29
C THR A 72 -0.25 2.23 15.57
N ARG A 73 -0.71 1.49 14.56
CA ARG A 73 -1.75 0.47 14.70
C ARG A 73 -1.17 -0.86 15.20
N PRO A 74 -1.97 -1.76 15.82
CA PRO A 74 -1.52 -3.08 16.26
C PRO A 74 -1.34 -4.07 15.10
N ARG A 75 -0.64 -3.67 14.02
CA ARG A 75 -0.30 -4.51 12.87
C ARG A 75 1.14 -4.26 12.45
N TRP A 76 1.75 -5.28 11.84
CA TRP A 76 3.07 -5.17 11.25
C TRP A 76 3.02 -4.43 9.92
N LEU A 77 4.08 -3.68 9.64
CA LEU A 77 4.41 -3.13 8.32
C LEU A 77 5.56 -3.95 7.74
N ALA A 78 5.29 -4.77 6.73
CA ALA A 78 6.30 -5.59 6.08
C ALA A 78 6.96 -4.82 4.92
N TRP A 79 8.29 -4.81 4.90
CA TRP A 79 9.10 -4.31 3.80
C TRP A 79 9.83 -5.50 3.19
N VAL A 80 9.40 -5.88 1.99
CA VAL A 80 9.88 -7.08 1.30
C VAL A 80 10.92 -6.69 0.28
N ALA A 81 12.10 -7.30 0.38
CA ALA A 81 13.22 -7.11 -0.55
C ALA A 81 13.49 -5.65 -0.93
N PRO A 82 13.57 -4.70 0.04
CA PRO A 82 13.84 -3.32 -0.33
C PRO A 82 15.21 -3.21 -1.01
N PRO A 83 15.36 -2.32 -2.02
CA PRO A 83 16.58 -2.22 -2.82
C PRO A 83 17.81 -1.81 -2.00
N TYR A 84 17.59 -1.15 -0.86
CA TYR A 84 18.61 -0.77 0.10
C TYR A 84 18.13 -1.03 1.53
N VAL A 85 19.08 -1.12 2.46
CA VAL A 85 18.76 -1.23 3.90
C VAL A 85 18.16 0.09 4.39
N PRO A 86 16.91 0.10 4.90
CA PRO A 86 16.30 1.31 5.42
C PRO A 86 17.06 1.81 6.64
N TYR A 87 17.36 3.12 6.69
CA TYR A 87 18.04 3.72 7.82
C TYR A 87 17.05 3.98 8.98
N ALA A 88 16.97 3.03 9.91
CA ALA A 88 16.04 3.04 11.04
C ALA A 88 16.02 4.35 11.86
N PRO A 89 17.15 4.98 12.21
CA PRO A 89 17.14 6.25 12.96
C PRO A 89 16.41 7.37 12.21
N ALA A 90 16.55 7.47 10.88
CA ALA A 90 15.83 8.49 10.11
C ALA A 90 14.32 8.21 10.06
N LEU A 91 13.91 6.93 10.00
CA LEU A 91 12.49 6.56 10.06
C LEU A 91 11.87 6.91 11.42
N ALA A 92 12.57 6.59 12.51
CA ALA A 92 12.15 6.96 13.86
C ALA A 92 12.07 8.48 14.05
N ALA A 93 13.06 9.23 13.55
CA ALA A 93 13.04 10.69 13.59
C ALA A 93 11.89 11.32 12.79
N ARG A 94 11.32 10.59 11.83
CA ARG A 94 10.11 10.97 11.08
C ARG A 94 8.82 10.47 11.72
N GLY A 95 8.89 9.79 12.86
CA GLY A 95 7.74 9.32 13.65
C GLY A 95 7.25 7.92 13.31
N VAL A 96 7.99 7.16 12.48
CA VAL A 96 7.65 5.76 12.19
C VAL A 96 8.01 4.90 13.41
N GLN A 97 7.07 4.08 13.89
CA GLN A 97 7.32 3.09 14.95
C GLN A 97 8.12 1.93 14.35
N VAL A 98 9.45 1.99 14.46
CA VAL A 98 10.36 1.03 13.81
C VAL A 98 10.19 -0.37 14.39
N GLU A 99 9.74 -0.47 15.63
CA GLU A 99 9.42 -1.72 16.34
C GLU A 99 8.24 -2.46 15.69
N ARG A 100 7.49 -1.81 14.79
CA ARG A 100 6.42 -2.42 13.98
C ARG A 100 6.81 -2.68 12.53
N LEU A 101 8.07 -2.46 12.14
CA LEU A 101 8.57 -2.76 10.80
C LEU A 101 9.18 -4.17 10.78
N LEU A 102 8.67 -5.02 9.90
CA LEU A 102 9.26 -6.31 9.56
C LEU A 102 10.07 -6.14 8.27
N LEU A 103 11.37 -6.40 8.33
CA LEU A 103 12.25 -6.31 7.17
C LEU A 103 12.56 -7.71 6.64
N VAL A 104 12.00 -8.06 5.48
CA VAL A 104 12.26 -9.34 4.80
C VAL A 104 13.38 -9.10 3.79
N ARG A 105 14.54 -9.69 4.03
CA ARG A 105 15.77 -9.53 3.23
C ARG A 105 16.15 -10.84 2.55
N GLU A 106 17.02 -10.72 1.54
CA GLU A 106 17.73 -11.87 0.94
C GLU A 106 16.77 -12.95 0.38
N VAL A 107 15.66 -12.51 -0.20
CA VAL A 107 14.70 -13.36 -0.91
C VAL A 107 14.91 -13.26 -2.42
N SER A 108 14.84 -14.39 -3.11
CA SER A 108 14.85 -14.43 -4.58
C SER A 108 13.58 -13.79 -5.15
N GLY A 109 13.59 -13.41 -6.44
CA GLY A 109 12.43 -12.74 -7.06
C GLY A 109 11.09 -13.49 -6.89
N GLY A 110 11.08 -14.81 -7.02
CA GLY A 110 9.87 -15.62 -6.78
C GLY A 110 9.44 -15.67 -5.31
N GLN A 111 10.40 -15.64 -4.37
CA GLN A 111 10.12 -15.60 -2.94
C GLN A 111 9.62 -14.22 -2.49
N SER A 112 10.05 -13.14 -3.14
CA SER A 112 9.57 -11.78 -2.85
C SER A 112 8.07 -11.63 -3.09
N LEU A 113 7.56 -12.20 -4.19
CA LEU A 113 6.13 -12.18 -4.50
C LEU A 113 5.34 -12.99 -3.46
N TRP A 114 5.83 -14.17 -3.11
CA TRP A 114 5.18 -15.03 -2.12
C TRP A 114 5.18 -14.41 -0.71
N ALA A 115 6.23 -13.69 -0.33
CA ALA A 115 6.31 -12.96 0.93
C ALA A 115 5.35 -11.74 1.01
N ALA A 116 4.75 -11.34 -0.12
CA ALA A 116 3.79 -10.24 -0.21
C ALA A 116 2.31 -10.69 -0.29
N GLU A 117 2.04 -12.01 -0.30
CA GLU A 117 0.69 -12.60 -0.29
C GLU A 117 0.03 -12.59 1.11
#